data_AF-A0A6G3D110-F1
#
_entry.id   AF-A0A6G3D110-F1
#
_cell.length_a   1.000
_cell.length_b   1.000
_cell.length_c   1.000
_cell.angle_alpha   90.00
_cell.angle_beta   90.00
_cell.angle_gamma   90.00
#
_symmetry.space_group_name_H-M   'P 1'
#
loop_
_entity.id
_entity.type
_entity.pdbx_description
1 polymer ?
#
loop_
_entity_poly.entity_id
_entity_poly.type
_entity_poly.pdbx_seq_one_letter_code
_entity_poly.pdbx_strand_id
1 'polypeptide(L)'
;VGRERVRARIVRYVQERAERRAGPRTNAWLRRVERARPVGAVLDAVWPRVRPEEVLAPLLGDPAELARAADGVLDDGEQRTLLWTGRAPRSWKSARWSAADLLLLDEVAGLLEHPEGYGHVVVDEAQDLSPMECRAIARRSAFGSLTVLGDLAQGTTPWAARSWRTVLAHLGRPDAAVVPLTTGFRVPKKVVGLANRLLERLDVDVPPARSLRGDGELTLREAAPGA
;
A
#
# COMPACT_ATOMS: atom_id res chain seq x y z
N VAL A 1 -8.20 -16.92 9.85
CA VAL A 1 -8.21 -16.60 11.31
C VAL A 1 -9.54 -16.00 11.82
N GLY A 2 -10.01 -14.84 11.34
CA GLY A 2 -11.22 -14.18 11.89
C GLY A 2 -12.50 -15.01 11.78
N ARG A 3 -12.83 -15.49 10.58
CA ARG A 3 -14.01 -16.33 10.31
C ARG A 3 -14.01 -17.65 11.11
N GLU A 4 -12.83 -18.24 11.32
CA GLU A 4 -12.68 -19.46 12.12
C GLU A 4 -12.93 -19.21 13.60
N ARG A 5 -12.51 -18.06 14.14
CA ARG A 5 -12.85 -17.66 15.51
C ARG A 5 -14.35 -17.46 15.69
N VAL A 6 -15.02 -16.85 14.72
CA VAL A 6 -16.49 -16.72 14.73
C VAL A 6 -17.14 -18.11 14.68
N ARG A 7 -16.65 -19.01 13.83
CA ARG A 7 -17.12 -20.41 13.75
C ARG A 7 -16.98 -21.09 15.11
N ALA A 8 -15.80 -21.03 15.72
CA ALA A 8 -15.55 -21.64 17.01
C ALA A 8 -16.49 -21.10 18.10
N ARG A 9 -16.76 -19.79 18.11
CA ARG A 9 -17.73 -19.16 19.04
C ARG A 9 -19.16 -19.67 18.83
N ILE A 10 -19.61 -19.77 17.58
CA ILE A 10 -20.94 -20.32 17.25
C ILE A 10 -21.05 -21.78 17.71
N VAL A 11 -20.04 -22.61 17.38
CA VAL A 11 -20.03 -24.03 17.76
C VAL A 11 -20.03 -24.19 19.27
N ARG A 12 -19.23 -23.40 19.99
CA ARG A 12 -19.20 -23.39 21.45
C ARG A 12 -20.56 -23.02 22.05
N TYR A 13 -21.22 -21.98 21.53
CA TYR A 13 -22.55 -21.60 21.98
C TYR A 13 -23.59 -22.72 21.77
N VAL A 14 -23.53 -23.41 20.62
CA VAL A 14 -24.40 -24.55 20.34
C VAL A 14 -24.08 -25.74 21.27
N GLN A 15 -22.80 -25.98 21.56
CA GLN A 15 -22.35 -26.99 22.52
C GLN A 15 -22.92 -26.72 23.91
N GLU A 16 -22.73 -25.51 24.45
CA GLU A 16 -23.20 -25.14 25.79
C GLU A 16 -24.72 -25.32 25.94
N ARG A 17 -25.48 -25.02 24.87
CA ARG A 17 -26.94 -25.26 24.85
C ARG A 17 -27.32 -26.73 24.77
N ALA A 18 -26.56 -27.55 24.04
CA ALA A 18 -26.80 -28.98 23.94
C ALA A 18 -26.45 -29.70 25.25
N GLU A 19 -25.36 -29.32 25.91
CA GLU A 19 -24.90 -29.92 27.17
C GLU A 19 -25.87 -29.66 28.31
N ARG A 20 -26.47 -28.46 28.37
CA ARG A 20 -27.55 -28.15 29.32
C ARG A 20 -28.78 -29.06 29.19
N ARG A 21 -29.02 -29.63 28.00
CA ARG A 21 -30.20 -30.46 27.72
C ARG A 21 -29.93 -31.97 27.82
N ALA A 22 -28.74 -32.40 27.42
CA ALA A 22 -28.44 -33.82 27.20
C ALA A 22 -27.10 -34.28 27.80
N GLY A 23 -26.40 -33.43 28.56
CA GLY A 23 -25.08 -33.72 29.12
C GLY A 23 -23.92 -33.56 28.12
N PRO A 24 -22.68 -33.85 28.54
CA PRO A 24 -21.45 -33.56 27.79
C PRO A 24 -21.48 -34.03 26.33
N ARG A 25 -20.90 -33.25 25.40
CA ARG A 25 -20.82 -33.61 23.97
C ARG A 25 -19.43 -34.12 23.60
N THR A 26 -19.40 -35.12 22.72
CA THR A 26 -18.13 -35.70 22.23
C THR A 26 -17.50 -34.86 21.13
N ASN A 27 -16.18 -35.05 20.91
CA ASN A 27 -15.48 -34.43 19.79
C ASN A 27 -16.07 -34.79 18.42
N ALA A 28 -16.64 -36.00 18.27
CA ALA A 28 -17.34 -36.40 17.05
C ALA A 28 -18.61 -35.56 16.82
N TRP A 29 -19.33 -35.22 17.88
CA TRP A 29 -20.48 -34.33 17.80
C TRP A 29 -20.06 -32.91 17.42
N LEU A 30 -18.98 -32.39 18.01
CA LEU A 30 -18.46 -31.05 17.70
C LEU A 30 -18.11 -30.91 16.21
N ARG A 31 -17.37 -31.86 15.64
CA ARG A 31 -17.03 -31.87 14.21
C ARG A 31 -18.26 -31.91 13.30
N ARG A 32 -19.33 -32.57 13.73
CA ARG A 32 -20.60 -32.62 12.98
C ARG A 32 -21.30 -31.27 12.99
N VAL A 33 -21.38 -30.62 14.16
CA VAL A 33 -21.98 -29.29 14.33
C VAL A 33 -21.20 -28.24 13.55
N GLU A 34 -19.87 -28.29 13.61
CA GLU A 34 -18.99 -27.37 12.89
C GLU A 34 -19.23 -27.34 11.38
N ARG A 35 -19.58 -28.50 10.80
CA ARG A 35 -19.87 -28.69 9.37
C ARG A 35 -21.37 -28.58 9.05
N ALA A 36 -22.22 -28.33 10.04
CA ALA A 36 -23.65 -28.28 9.83
C ALA A 36 -24.04 -27.06 9.00
N ARG A 37 -24.96 -27.26 8.05
CA ARG A 37 -25.47 -26.20 7.16
C ARG A 37 -25.95 -24.95 7.91
N PRO A 38 -26.65 -25.05 9.07
CA PRO A 38 -27.04 -23.85 9.83
C PRO A 38 -25.85 -23.03 10.34
N VAL A 39 -24.77 -23.67 10.77
CA VAL A 39 -23.55 -22.96 11.21
C VAL A 39 -22.91 -22.25 10.02
N GLY A 40 -22.86 -22.90 8.85
CA GLY A 40 -22.43 -22.28 7.61
C GLY A 40 -23.26 -21.04 7.24
N ALA A 41 -24.60 -21.16 7.27
CA ALA A 41 -25.51 -20.07 6.91
C ALA A 41 -25.36 -18.85 7.84
N VAL A 42 -25.23 -19.07 9.16
CA VAL A 42 -24.97 -17.98 10.10
C VAL A 42 -23.61 -17.33 9.82
N LEU A 43 -22.58 -18.14 9.55
CA LEU A 43 -21.24 -17.61 9.22
C LEU A 43 -21.25 -16.76 7.95
N ASP A 44 -21.97 -17.17 6.91
CA ASP A 44 -22.10 -16.41 5.67
C ASP A 44 -22.83 -15.09 5.88
N ALA A 45 -23.81 -15.05 6.79
CA ALA A 45 -24.53 -13.83 7.12
C ALA A 45 -23.70 -12.84 7.96
N VAL A 46 -22.93 -13.32 8.93
CA VAL A 46 -22.22 -12.43 9.90
C VAL A 46 -20.75 -12.18 9.56
N TRP A 47 -20.13 -13.04 8.76
CA TRP A 47 -18.73 -12.93 8.38
C TRP A 47 -18.52 -13.48 6.96
N PRO A 48 -19.12 -12.87 5.92
CA PRO A 48 -19.03 -13.37 4.56
C PRO A 48 -17.56 -13.51 4.10
N ARG A 49 -17.32 -14.46 3.19
CA ARG A 49 -16.05 -14.48 2.46
C ARG A 49 -16.14 -13.45 1.35
N VAL A 50 -15.26 -12.47 1.39
CA VAL A 50 -15.19 -11.37 0.44
C VAL A 50 -13.81 -11.34 -0.20
N ARG A 51 -13.78 -11.05 -1.50
CA ARG A 51 -12.56 -10.78 -2.25
C ARG A 51 -12.28 -9.27 -2.28
N PRO A 52 -11.02 -8.84 -2.43
CA PRO A 52 -10.68 -7.43 -2.55
C PRO A 52 -11.49 -6.69 -3.63
N GLU A 53 -11.70 -7.33 -4.78
CA GLU A 53 -12.43 -6.77 -5.91
C GLU A 53 -13.94 -6.62 -5.61
N GLU A 54 -14.49 -7.47 -4.75
CA GLU A 54 -15.88 -7.39 -4.29
C GLU A 54 -16.10 -6.22 -3.32
N VAL A 55 -15.04 -5.71 -2.72
CA VAL A 55 -15.07 -4.52 -1.85
C VAL A 55 -14.81 -3.26 -2.66
N LEU A 56 -13.77 -3.27 -3.51
CA LEU A 56 -13.35 -2.05 -4.22
C LEU A 56 -14.29 -1.67 -5.37
N ALA A 57 -14.84 -2.64 -6.10
CA ALA A 57 -15.68 -2.33 -7.26
C ALA A 57 -16.96 -1.57 -6.90
N PRO A 58 -17.73 -1.95 -5.85
CA PRO A 58 -18.85 -1.14 -5.40
C PRO A 58 -18.42 0.23 -4.89
N LEU A 59 -17.30 0.31 -4.17
CA LEU A 59 -16.78 1.56 -3.62
C LEU A 59 -16.48 2.61 -4.70
N LEU A 60 -15.92 2.21 -5.84
CA LEU A 60 -15.62 3.12 -6.96
C LEU A 60 -16.77 3.27 -7.96
N GLY A 61 -17.81 2.44 -7.83
CA GLY A 61 -18.94 2.37 -8.77
C GLY A 61 -20.24 2.99 -8.24
N ASP A 62 -20.40 3.13 -6.93
CA ASP A 62 -21.58 3.66 -6.28
C ASP A 62 -21.24 4.94 -5.48
N PRO A 63 -21.70 6.12 -5.93
CA PRO A 63 -21.46 7.38 -5.23
C PRO A 63 -21.95 7.40 -3.78
N ALA A 64 -23.08 6.74 -3.48
CA ALA A 64 -23.62 6.73 -2.13
C ALA A 64 -22.74 5.88 -1.20
N GLU A 65 -22.21 4.78 -1.73
CA GLU A 65 -21.35 3.88 -0.96
C GLU A 65 -19.96 4.48 -0.74
N LEU A 66 -19.42 5.21 -1.73
CA LEU A 66 -18.21 6.01 -1.56
C LEU A 66 -18.40 7.09 -0.51
N ALA A 67 -19.48 7.87 -0.58
CA ALA A 67 -19.75 8.94 0.38
C ALA A 67 -19.85 8.42 1.81
N ARG A 68 -20.51 7.26 2.01
CA ARG A 68 -20.61 6.60 3.31
C ARG A 68 -19.24 6.16 3.85
N ALA A 69 -18.36 5.66 2.99
CA ALA A 69 -17.03 5.21 3.38
C ALA A 69 -16.04 6.37 3.57
N ALA A 70 -16.27 7.49 2.90
CA ALA A 70 -15.40 8.67 2.90
C ALA A 70 -15.83 9.76 3.91
N ASP A 71 -16.84 9.49 4.74
CA ASP A 71 -17.36 10.45 5.73
C ASP A 71 -16.25 10.97 6.65
N GLY A 72 -16.06 12.29 6.67
CA GLY A 72 -15.01 12.96 7.42
C GLY A 72 -13.58 12.78 6.89
N VAL A 73 -13.41 12.16 5.71
CA VAL A 73 -12.11 11.89 5.08
C VAL A 73 -11.93 12.61 3.76
N LEU A 74 -12.91 12.55 2.85
CA LEU A 74 -12.84 13.15 1.52
C LEU A 74 -14.00 14.10 1.28
N ASP A 75 -13.73 15.21 0.60
CA ASP A 75 -14.76 16.15 0.16
C ASP A 75 -15.52 15.64 -1.09
N ASP A 76 -16.66 16.28 -1.42
CA ASP A 76 -17.49 15.91 -2.56
C ASP A 76 -16.77 16.05 -3.91
N GLY A 77 -15.74 16.89 -4.00
CA GLY A 77 -14.88 17.03 -5.17
C GLY A 77 -13.99 15.82 -5.34
N GLU A 78 -13.26 15.46 -4.29
CA GLU A 78 -12.39 14.29 -4.23
C GLU A 78 -13.16 12.99 -4.44
N GLN A 79 -14.34 12.84 -3.86
CA GLN A 79 -15.18 11.67 -4.10
C GLN A 79 -15.53 11.52 -5.58
N ARG A 80 -15.88 12.63 -6.25
CA ARG A 80 -16.19 12.61 -7.69
C ARG A 80 -14.98 12.26 -8.57
N THR A 81 -13.76 12.60 -8.16
CA THR A 81 -12.55 12.26 -8.94
C THR A 81 -12.17 10.78 -8.82
N LEU A 82 -12.57 10.11 -7.73
CA LEU A 82 -12.31 8.68 -7.52
C LEU A 82 -13.27 7.75 -8.25
N LEU A 83 -14.51 8.19 -8.48
CA LEU A 83 -15.51 7.39 -9.19
C LEU A 83 -15.09 7.11 -10.63
N TRP A 84 -15.48 5.95 -11.16
CA TRP A 84 -15.17 5.61 -12.56
C TRP A 84 -15.73 6.64 -13.54
N THR A 85 -14.86 7.18 -14.39
CA THR A 85 -15.26 8.07 -15.48
C THR A 85 -15.95 7.27 -16.59
N GLY A 86 -17.26 7.44 -16.74
CA GLY A 86 -18.05 6.82 -17.81
C GLY A 86 -18.87 5.61 -17.35
N ARG A 87 -18.97 4.58 -18.20
CA ARG A 87 -19.82 3.41 -17.87
C ARG A 87 -19.13 2.53 -16.84
N ALA A 88 -19.61 2.59 -15.60
CA ALA A 88 -19.21 1.66 -14.55
C ALA A 88 -19.36 0.19 -15.03
N PRO A 89 -18.39 -0.68 -14.72
CA PRO A 89 -18.47 -2.10 -15.01
C PRO A 89 -19.66 -2.72 -14.30
N ARG A 90 -20.31 -3.69 -14.95
CA ARG A 90 -21.51 -4.36 -14.40
C ARG A 90 -21.19 -5.26 -13.20
N SER A 91 -19.92 -5.65 -13.07
CA SER A 91 -19.38 -6.43 -11.96
C SER A 91 -17.87 -6.22 -11.89
N TRP A 92 -17.29 -6.57 -10.75
CA TRP A 92 -15.84 -6.55 -10.55
C TRP A 92 -15.07 -7.38 -11.59
N LYS A 93 -15.67 -8.45 -12.14
CA LYS A 93 -15.06 -9.29 -13.19
C LYS A 93 -14.86 -8.55 -14.52
N SER A 94 -15.64 -7.51 -14.76
CA SER A 94 -15.56 -6.67 -15.96
C SER A 94 -14.86 -5.33 -15.72
N ALA A 95 -14.39 -5.09 -14.49
CA ALA A 95 -13.68 -3.88 -14.15
C ALA A 95 -12.32 -3.84 -14.83
N ARG A 96 -11.97 -2.66 -15.34
CA ARG A 96 -10.62 -2.37 -15.86
C ARG A 96 -9.87 -1.63 -14.76
N TRP A 97 -9.02 -2.37 -14.04
CA TRP A 97 -8.23 -1.83 -12.94
C TRP A 97 -7.02 -1.07 -13.46
N SER A 98 -6.84 0.15 -12.96
CA SER A 98 -5.63 0.95 -13.14
C SER A 98 -4.50 0.47 -12.24
N ALA A 99 -3.28 0.96 -12.46
CA ALA A 99 -2.15 0.67 -11.57
C ALA A 99 -2.40 1.16 -10.13
N ALA A 100 -3.08 2.31 -9.96
CA ALA A 100 -3.47 2.82 -8.64
C ALA A 100 -4.48 1.90 -7.95
N ASP A 101 -5.45 1.35 -8.70
CA ASP A 101 -6.43 0.41 -8.14
C ASP A 101 -5.78 -0.87 -7.63
N LEU A 102 -4.72 -1.34 -8.28
CA LEU A 102 -3.99 -2.54 -7.82
C LEU A 102 -3.41 -2.34 -6.41
N LEU A 103 -2.98 -1.13 -6.07
CA LEU A 103 -2.48 -0.81 -4.73
C LEU A 103 -3.61 -0.79 -3.69
N LEU A 104 -4.80 -0.32 -4.07
CA LEU A 104 -5.99 -0.37 -3.22
C LEU A 104 -6.45 -1.82 -3.02
N LEU A 105 -6.45 -2.63 -4.07
CA LEU A 105 -6.75 -4.06 -3.99
C LEU A 105 -5.75 -4.78 -3.08
N ASP A 106 -4.46 -4.46 -3.17
CA ASP A 106 -3.43 -5.00 -2.27
C ASP A 106 -3.65 -4.58 -0.82
N GLU A 107 -4.09 -3.34 -0.58
CA GLU A 107 -4.44 -2.86 0.75
C GLU A 107 -5.62 -3.63 1.34
N VAL A 108 -6.70 -3.76 0.58
CA VAL A 108 -7.88 -4.54 1.02
C VAL A 108 -7.50 -6.01 1.22
N ALA A 109 -6.71 -6.58 0.33
CA ALA A 109 -6.20 -7.95 0.49
C ALA A 109 -5.43 -8.10 1.80
N GLY A 110 -4.52 -7.16 2.11
CA GLY A 110 -3.76 -7.14 3.35
C GLY A 110 -4.60 -7.02 4.63
N LEU A 111 -5.73 -6.29 4.55
CA LEU A 111 -6.70 -6.18 5.65
C LEU A 111 -7.51 -7.47 5.85
N LEU A 112 -7.79 -8.20 4.76
CA LEU A 112 -8.49 -9.48 4.81
C LEU A 112 -7.56 -10.59 5.33
N GLU A 113 -6.37 -10.70 4.75
CA GLU A 113 -5.37 -11.74 5.03
C GLU A 113 -3.94 -11.19 4.86
N HIS A 114 -2.99 -11.67 5.66
CA HIS A 114 -1.60 -11.23 5.51
C HIS A 114 -0.95 -11.92 4.30
N PRO A 115 -0.28 -11.17 3.40
CA PRO A 115 0.41 -11.77 2.26
C PRO A 115 1.65 -12.54 2.72
N GLU A 116 2.14 -13.42 1.85
CA GLU A 116 3.46 -14.02 2.00
C GLU A 116 4.54 -12.94 1.97
N GLY A 117 5.59 -13.14 2.78
CA GLY A 117 6.68 -12.18 2.95
C GLY A 117 7.99 -12.62 2.31
N TYR A 118 8.87 -11.65 2.10
CA TYR A 118 10.26 -11.82 1.67
C TYR A 118 11.21 -11.58 2.84
N GLY A 119 12.35 -12.29 2.84
CA GLY A 119 13.40 -12.10 3.85
C GLY A 119 14.16 -10.78 3.69
N HIS A 120 14.30 -10.29 2.45
CA HIS A 120 14.94 -9.02 2.12
C HIS A 120 14.29 -8.38 0.90
N VAL A 121 14.12 -7.06 0.91
CA VAL A 121 13.64 -6.27 -0.23
C VAL A 121 14.61 -5.12 -0.49
N VAL A 122 15.04 -4.96 -1.74
CA VAL A 122 15.79 -3.78 -2.20
C VAL A 122 14.84 -2.89 -2.98
N VAL A 123 14.79 -1.62 -2.63
CA VAL A 123 13.96 -0.62 -3.29
C VAL A 123 14.89 0.45 -3.84
N ASP A 124 14.88 0.61 -5.15
CA ASP A 124 15.60 1.68 -5.86
C ASP A 124 14.64 2.77 -6.28
N GLU A 125 15.14 4.00 -6.45
CA GLU A 125 14.35 5.21 -6.73
C GLU A 125 13.16 5.38 -5.78
N ALA A 126 13.38 5.07 -4.50
CA ALA A 126 12.32 5.02 -3.49
C ALA A 126 11.65 6.38 -3.22
N GLN A 127 12.26 7.49 -3.65
CA GLN A 127 11.64 8.81 -3.61
C GLN A 127 10.39 8.91 -4.49
N ASP A 128 10.27 8.11 -5.54
CA ASP A 128 9.17 8.18 -6.49
C ASP A 128 7.99 7.27 -6.10
N LEU A 129 8.15 6.47 -5.05
CA LEU A 129 7.08 5.62 -4.53
C LEU A 129 6.00 6.46 -3.85
N SER A 130 4.75 6.15 -4.18
CA SER A 130 3.60 6.61 -3.44
C SER A 130 3.54 5.96 -2.04
N PRO A 131 2.82 6.59 -1.09
CA PRO A 131 2.59 5.98 0.22
C PRO A 131 1.94 4.58 0.15
N MET A 132 1.09 4.35 -0.86
CA MET A 132 0.41 3.06 -1.04
C MET A 132 1.35 1.97 -1.57
N GLU A 133 2.28 2.31 -2.48
CA GLU A 133 3.35 1.39 -2.90
C GLU A 133 4.27 1.03 -1.73
N CYS A 134 4.64 2.02 -0.91
CA CYS A 134 5.43 1.76 0.29
C CYS A 134 4.73 0.78 1.24
N ARG A 135 3.42 0.96 1.49
CA ARG A 135 2.63 0.04 2.33
C ARG A 135 2.55 -1.37 1.73
N ALA A 136 2.42 -1.49 0.41
CA ALA A 136 2.42 -2.78 -0.27
C ALA A 136 3.76 -3.53 -0.09
N ILE A 137 4.88 -2.82 -0.14
CA ILE A 137 6.22 -3.35 0.16
C ILE A 137 6.34 -3.70 1.65
N ALA A 138 5.89 -2.82 2.54
CA ALA A 138 5.95 -3.02 4.00
C ALA A 138 5.25 -4.31 4.43
N ARG A 139 4.05 -4.58 3.89
CA ARG A 139 3.30 -5.82 4.16
C ARG A 139 4.11 -7.09 3.84
N ARG A 140 4.87 -7.05 2.75
CA ARG A 140 5.70 -8.18 2.27
C ARG A 140 7.06 -8.24 2.93
N SER A 141 7.43 -7.26 3.75
CA SER A 141 8.72 -7.22 4.44
C SER A 141 8.55 -7.09 5.96
N ALA A 142 7.36 -7.37 6.49
CA ALA A 142 7.03 -7.19 7.91
C ALA A 142 8.08 -7.77 8.87
N PHE A 143 8.57 -8.98 8.58
CA PHE A 143 9.63 -9.67 9.35
C PHE A 143 10.99 -9.70 8.64
N GLY A 144 11.10 -9.05 7.48
CA GLY A 144 12.30 -9.01 6.66
C GLY A 144 13.12 -7.73 6.87
N SER A 145 14.21 -7.62 6.12
CA SER A 145 15.05 -6.42 6.05
C SER A 145 14.78 -5.63 4.75
N LEU A 146 15.08 -4.33 4.76
CA LEU A 146 14.97 -3.48 3.58
C LEU A 146 16.29 -2.75 3.33
N THR A 147 16.66 -2.64 2.05
CA THR A 147 17.66 -1.68 1.56
C THR A 147 16.93 -0.67 0.70
N VAL A 148 16.95 0.60 1.09
CA VAL A 148 16.24 1.68 0.40
C VAL A 148 17.27 2.62 -0.21
N LEU A 149 17.17 2.85 -1.51
CA LEU A 149 18.07 3.66 -2.31
C LEU A 149 17.26 4.72 -3.06
N GLY A 150 17.91 5.84 -3.35
CA GLY A 150 17.33 6.91 -4.16
C GLY A 150 17.92 8.27 -3.84
N ASP A 151 17.33 9.31 -4.43
CA ASP A 151 17.71 10.70 -4.26
C ASP A 151 16.47 11.60 -4.25
N LEU A 152 16.17 12.24 -3.11
CA LEU A 152 14.99 13.10 -2.96
C LEU A 152 15.02 14.29 -3.93
N ALA A 153 16.21 14.72 -4.39
CA ALA A 153 16.33 15.80 -5.37
C ALA A 153 16.00 15.37 -6.81
N GLN A 154 15.82 14.07 -7.05
CA GLN A 154 15.50 13.48 -8.36
C GLN A 154 14.05 13.00 -8.47
N GLY A 155 13.17 13.43 -7.57
CA GLY A 155 11.75 13.09 -7.65
C GLY A 155 11.13 13.50 -8.98
N THR A 156 10.49 12.54 -9.66
CA THR A 156 9.86 12.73 -10.97
C THR A 156 8.34 12.64 -10.92
N THR A 157 7.77 12.12 -9.82
CA THR A 157 6.32 11.95 -9.65
C THR A 157 5.67 13.11 -8.90
N PRO A 158 4.35 13.35 -9.06
CA PRO A 158 3.63 14.36 -8.29
C PRO A 158 3.64 14.13 -6.77
N TRP A 159 3.82 12.89 -6.34
CA TRP A 159 3.88 12.46 -4.95
C TRP A 159 5.30 12.18 -4.47
N ALA A 160 6.32 12.62 -5.23
CA ALA A 160 7.71 12.36 -4.90
C ALA A 160 8.03 12.85 -3.48
N ALA A 161 8.71 11.99 -2.73
CA ALA A 161 8.99 12.22 -1.34
C ALA A 161 9.89 13.44 -1.13
N ARG A 162 9.58 14.23 -0.11
CA ARG A 162 10.42 15.34 0.36
C ARG A 162 11.29 14.96 1.55
N SER A 163 11.04 13.81 2.16
CA SER A 163 11.76 13.33 3.34
C SER A 163 11.83 11.82 3.36
N TRP A 164 13.04 11.28 3.57
CA TRP A 164 13.25 9.85 3.81
C TRP A 164 12.47 9.33 5.02
N ARG A 165 12.28 10.17 6.05
CA ARG A 165 11.52 9.79 7.25
C ARG A 165 10.08 9.39 6.90
N THR A 166 9.45 10.12 5.98
CA THR A 166 8.08 9.84 5.51
C THR A 166 8.02 8.52 4.75
N VAL A 167 8.95 8.30 3.81
CA VAL A 167 9.04 7.05 3.04
C VAL A 167 9.27 5.87 3.97
N LEU A 168 10.24 5.98 4.87
CA LEU A 168 10.59 4.95 5.84
C LEU A 168 9.45 4.64 6.81
N ALA A 169 8.67 5.64 7.23
CA ALA A 169 7.46 5.41 8.02
C ALA A 169 6.43 4.56 7.26
N HIS A 170 6.17 4.88 5.98
CA HIS A 170 5.26 4.07 5.15
C HIS A 170 5.80 2.67 4.82
N LEU A 171 7.13 2.50 4.78
CA LEU A 171 7.79 1.20 4.67
C LEU A 171 7.80 0.41 6.00
N GLY A 172 7.26 0.98 7.08
CA GLY A 172 7.23 0.33 8.39
C GLY A 172 8.60 0.25 9.08
N ARG A 173 9.51 1.19 8.75
CA ARG A 173 10.87 1.30 9.29
C ARG A 173 11.20 2.75 9.72
N PRO A 174 10.38 3.41 10.55
CA PRO A 174 10.54 4.84 10.86
C PRO A 174 11.91 5.20 11.47
N ASP A 175 12.55 4.25 12.16
CA ASP A 175 13.83 4.44 12.86
C ASP A 175 15.04 3.96 12.04
N ALA A 176 14.87 3.62 10.76
CA ALA A 176 15.99 3.19 9.93
C ALA A 176 16.99 4.34 9.70
N ALA A 177 18.28 4.00 9.75
CA ALA A 177 19.34 4.96 9.52
C ALA A 177 19.39 5.39 8.04
N VAL A 178 19.48 6.70 7.82
CA VAL A 178 19.70 7.28 6.48
C VAL A 178 21.16 7.72 6.39
N VAL A 179 21.90 7.13 5.45
CA VAL A 179 23.32 7.43 5.26
C VAL A 179 23.51 8.09 3.88
N PRO A 180 23.77 9.40 3.80
CA PRO A 180 23.99 10.05 2.53
C PRO A 180 25.35 9.68 1.94
N LEU A 181 25.36 9.23 0.69
CA LEU A 181 26.58 8.97 -0.08
C LEU A 181 26.90 10.18 -0.96
N THR A 182 27.66 11.14 -0.42
CA THR A 182 27.89 12.43 -1.10
C THR A 182 28.93 12.39 -2.22
N THR A 183 29.69 11.30 -2.38
CA THR A 183 30.81 11.25 -3.33
C THR A 183 30.48 10.34 -4.51
N GLY A 184 30.38 10.90 -5.71
CA GLY A 184 30.15 10.20 -6.96
C GLY A 184 31.37 10.18 -7.90
N PHE A 185 31.36 9.23 -8.82
CA PHE A 185 32.41 9.03 -9.83
C PHE A 185 31.89 9.03 -11.27
N ARG A 186 30.56 9.01 -11.47
CA ARG A 186 29.94 8.93 -12.80
C ARG A 186 29.89 10.28 -13.52
N VAL A 187 29.47 11.33 -12.81
CA VAL A 187 29.16 12.65 -13.38
C VAL A 187 30.34 13.62 -13.16
N PRO A 188 30.82 14.34 -14.19
CA PRO A 188 31.87 15.36 -14.06
C PRO A 188 31.63 16.42 -12.98
N LYS A 189 32.71 16.87 -12.33
CA LYS A 189 32.66 17.94 -11.30
C LYS A 189 32.00 19.22 -11.80
N LYS A 190 32.21 19.60 -13.07
CA LYS A 190 31.58 20.79 -13.68
C LYS A 190 30.04 20.66 -13.74
N VAL A 191 29.53 19.47 -14.05
CA VAL A 191 28.08 19.20 -14.15
C VAL A 191 27.45 19.11 -12.77
N VAL A 192 28.07 18.37 -11.83
CA VAL A 192 27.59 18.30 -10.44
C VAL A 192 27.58 19.68 -9.77
N GLY A 193 28.63 20.48 -10.00
CA GLY A 193 28.70 21.84 -9.47
C GLY A 193 27.58 22.76 -9.97
N LEU A 194 27.10 22.56 -11.21
CA LEU A 194 25.92 23.26 -11.72
C LEU A 194 24.65 22.73 -11.06
N ALA A 195 24.46 21.41 -11.03
CA ALA A 195 23.27 20.77 -10.48
C ALA A 195 23.06 21.11 -8.99
N ASN A 196 24.13 21.15 -8.19
CA ASN A 196 24.06 21.53 -6.77
C ASN A 196 23.47 22.93 -6.53
N ARG A 197 23.54 23.85 -7.50
CA ARG A 197 22.91 25.18 -7.39
C ARG A 197 21.38 25.10 -7.40
N LEU A 198 20.81 24.01 -7.90
CA LEU A 198 19.37 23.77 -7.90
C LEU A 198 18.88 23.35 -6.52
N LEU A 199 19.73 22.76 -5.67
CA LEU A 199 19.33 22.29 -4.34
C LEU A 199 18.74 23.41 -3.47
N GLU A 200 19.24 24.64 -3.59
CA GLU A 200 18.70 25.81 -2.88
C GLU A 200 17.24 26.15 -3.26
N ARG A 201 16.77 25.63 -4.39
CA ARG A 201 15.41 25.82 -4.90
C ARG A 201 14.53 24.59 -4.72
N LEU A 202 15.12 23.46 -4.33
CA LEU A 202 14.40 22.22 -4.09
C LEU A 202 14.09 22.17 -2.58
N ASP A 203 12.82 22.08 -2.23
CA ASP A 203 12.35 21.92 -0.84
C ASP A 203 12.61 20.47 -0.36
N VAL A 204 13.88 20.05 -0.36
CA VAL A 204 14.33 18.70 -0.01
C VAL A 204 15.63 18.75 0.80
N ASP A 205 15.73 17.87 1.79
CA ASP A 205 16.91 17.77 2.65
C ASP A 205 17.94 16.80 2.05
N VAL A 206 18.73 17.30 1.09
CA VAL A 206 19.78 16.53 0.40
C VAL A 206 21.12 17.29 0.47
N PRO A 207 22.20 16.68 1.00
CA PRO A 207 23.51 17.31 1.02
C PRO A 207 24.09 17.42 -0.40
N PRO A 208 24.86 18.49 -0.69
CA PRO A 208 25.45 18.68 -2.02
C PRO A 208 26.41 17.55 -2.39
N ALA A 209 26.28 17.05 -3.62
CA ALA A 209 27.12 15.99 -4.13
C ALA A 209 28.53 16.51 -4.48
N ARG A 210 29.53 15.65 -4.33
CA ARG A 210 30.92 15.85 -4.71
C ARG A 210 31.27 14.84 -5.80
N SER A 211 31.95 15.30 -6.83
CA SER A 211 32.48 14.41 -7.86
C SER A 211 34.00 14.32 -7.78
N LEU A 212 34.52 13.10 -7.81
CA LEU A 212 35.95 12.83 -8.00
C LEU A 212 36.35 12.87 -9.47
N ARG A 213 35.37 12.91 -10.38
CA ARG A 213 35.57 12.94 -11.81
C ARG A 213 35.91 14.36 -12.27
N GLY A 214 37.21 14.63 -12.42
CA GLY A 214 37.74 15.95 -12.80
C GLY A 214 37.69 16.25 -14.30
N ASP A 215 37.63 15.22 -15.14
CA ASP A 215 37.44 15.33 -16.59
C ASP A 215 36.00 15.72 -16.96
N GLY A 216 35.79 16.06 -18.22
CA GLY A 216 34.49 16.46 -18.77
C GLY A 216 34.33 17.97 -18.94
N GLU A 217 33.31 18.32 -19.73
CA GLU A 217 32.99 19.69 -20.12
C GLU A 217 31.52 20.00 -19.84
N LEU A 218 31.22 21.27 -19.64
CA LEU A 218 29.87 21.79 -19.46
C LEU A 218 29.70 22.92 -20.47
N THR A 219 28.76 22.74 -21.40
CA THR A 219 28.38 23.76 -22.38
C THR A 219 26.95 24.16 -22.11
N LEU A 220 26.72 25.44 -21.84
CA LEU A 220 25.40 26.01 -21.67
C LEU A 220 24.91 26.55 -23.00
N ARG A 221 23.69 26.21 -23.38
CA ARG A 221 23.01 26.77 -24.55
C ARG A 221 21.71 27.40 -24.07
N GLU A 222 21.49 28.65 -24.43
CA GLU A 222 20.26 29.34 -24.13
C GLU A 222 19.15 28.75 -25.02
N ALA A 223 18.04 28.33 -24.40
CA ALA A 223 16.86 27.89 -25.14
C ALA A 223 16.06 29.11 -25.57
N ALA A 224 15.55 29.11 -26.80
CA ALA A 224 14.60 30.15 -27.22
C ALA A 224 13.38 30.11 -26.29
N PRO A 225 12.85 31.27 -25.84
CA PRO A 225 11.70 31.29 -24.95
C PRO A 225 10.49 30.58 -25.58
N GLY A 226 9.98 29.55 -24.91
CA GLY A 226 8.75 28.84 -25.30
C GLY A 226 8.91 27.49 -26.00
N ALA A 227 10.05 26.80 -25.88
CA ALA A 227 10.19 25.39 -26.25
C ALA A 227 9.80 24.45 -25.10
#